data_AF-A0A838DBQ8-F1
#
_entry.id   AF-A0A838DBQ8-F1
#
_cell.length_a   1.000
_cell.length_b   1.000
_cell.length_c   1.000
_cell.angle_alpha   90.00
_cell.angle_beta   90.00
_cell.angle_gamma   90.00
#
_symmetry.space_group_name_H-M   'P 1'
#
loop_
_entity.id
_entity.type
_entity.pdbx_description
1 polymer ?
#
loop_
_entity_poly.entity_id
_entity_poly.type
_entity_poly.pdbx_seq_one_letter_code
_entity_poly.pdbx_strand_id
1 'polypeptide(L)' 'MAETGKIEIDLIKLVDGTRLLRLTDPKSGMAIERKLNAVRPVREQQKQLHDIFRVAVARAQAGDDAAVT' A
#
# COMPACT_ATOMS: atom_id res chain seq x y z
N MET A 1 -2.47 -10.00 -18.02
CA MET A 1 -2.89 -8.92 -17.10
C MET A 1 -2.84 -9.51 -15.71
N ALA A 2 -1.88 -9.13 -14.86
CA ALA A 2 -1.76 -9.71 -13.53
C ALA A 2 -3.04 -9.40 -12.74
N GLU A 3 -3.81 -10.43 -12.38
CA GLU A 3 -4.82 -10.29 -11.33
C GLU A 3 -4.09 -9.78 -10.10
N THR A 4 -4.20 -8.49 -9.82
CA THR A 4 -3.81 -7.95 -8.53
C THR A 4 -4.65 -8.70 -7.51
N GLY A 5 -4.01 -9.53 -6.68
CA GLY A 5 -4.72 -10.16 -5.56
C GLY A 5 -5.45 -9.07 -4.79
N LYS A 6 -6.59 -9.41 -4.15
CA LYS A 6 -7.29 -8.43 -3.32
C LYS A 6 -6.28 -7.83 -2.34
N ILE A 7 -5.98 -6.54 -2.50
CA ILE A 7 -5.02 -5.83 -1.65
C ILE A 7 -5.57 -5.86 -0.22
N GLU A 8 -4.75 -6.31 0.72
CA GLU A 8 -5.08 -6.34 2.13
C GLU A 8 -4.91 -4.94 2.71
N ILE A 9 -5.83 -4.57 3.62
CA ILE A 9 -5.90 -3.22 4.17
C ILE A 9 -5.98 -3.33 5.68
N ASP A 10 -4.94 -2.87 6.37
CA ASP A 10 -4.86 -2.89 7.82
C ASP A 10 -4.87 -1.47 8.41
N LEU A 11 -5.56 -1.34 9.54
CA LEU A 11 -5.48 -0.16 10.40
C LEU A 11 -4.67 -0.52 11.65
N ILE A 12 -3.43 -0.05 11.71
CA ILE A 12 -2.49 -0.35 12.80
C ILE A 12 -2.54 0.77 13.82
N LYS A 13 -2.80 0.45 15.09
CA LYS A 13 -2.71 1.39 16.20
C LYS A 13 -1.39 1.19 16.94
N LEU A 14 -0.57 2.23 17.00
CA LEU A 14 0.69 2.25 17.73
C LEU A 14 0.46 2.58 19.21
N VAL A 15 1.47 2.30 20.05
CA VAL A 15 1.44 2.53 21.50
C VAL A 15 1.20 3.99 21.89
N ASP A 16 1.70 4.93 21.08
CA ASP A 16 1.53 6.38 21.24
C ASP A 16 0.13 6.87 20.79
N GLY A 17 -0.73 5.97 20.33
CA GLY A 17 -2.05 6.28 19.80
C GLY A 17 -2.04 6.69 18.32
N THR A 18 -0.87 6.79 17.66
CA THR A 18 -0.77 7.00 16.22
C THR A 18 -1.47 5.86 15.48
N ARG A 19 -2.18 6.18 14.41
CA ARG A 19 -2.83 5.21 13.51
C ARG A 19 -2.12 5.21 12.17
N LEU A 20 -1.72 4.04 11.69
CA LEU A 20 -1.18 3.83 10.36
C LEU A 20 -2.20 3.08 9.50
N LEU A 21 -2.35 3.51 8.26
CA LEU A 21 -3.00 2.73 7.22
C LEU A 21 -1.93 1.95 6.46
N ARG A 22 -2.04 0.62 6.43
CA ARG A 22 -1.17 -0.26 5.65
C ARG A 22 -1.95 -0.88 4.49
N LEU A 23 -1.34 -0.93 3.32
CA LEU A 23 -1.79 -1.72 2.18
C LEU A 23 -0.74 -2.76 1.85
N THR A 24 -1.16 -4.01 1.67
CA THR A 24 -0.27 -5.14 1.38
C THR A 24 -0.75 -5.86 0.13
N ASP A 25 0.16 -6.16 -0.80
CA ASP A 25 -0.10 -7.10 -1.87
C ASP A 25 0.30 -8.51 -1.40
N PRO A 26 -0.65 -9.43 -1.17
CA PRO A 26 -0.35 -10.73 -0.62
C PRO A 26 0.47 -11.62 -1.57
N LYS A 27 0.50 -11.31 -2.88
CA LYS A 27 1.27 -12.09 -3.85
C LYS A 27 2.76 -11.77 -3.81
N SER A 28 3.09 -10.48 -3.76
CA SER A 28 4.48 -10.02 -3.73
C SER A 28 5.05 -9.85 -2.31
N GLY A 29 4.19 -9.76 -1.31
CA GLY A 29 4.57 -9.40 0.06
C GLY A 29 4.92 -7.91 0.21
N MET A 30 4.79 -7.09 -0.84
CA MET A 30 5.05 -5.66 -0.76
C MET A 30 3.99 -4.97 0.10
N ALA A 31 4.42 -4.00 0.90
CA ALA A 31 3.53 -3.17 1.70
C ALA A 31 3.90 -1.68 1.65
N ILE A 32 2.90 -0.82 1.75
CA ILE A 32 3.09 0.62 1.99
C ILE A 32 2.28 1.06 3.21
N GLU A 33 2.85 1.97 3.99
CA GLU A 33 2.24 2.48 5.20
C GLU A 33 2.18 4.00 5.17
N ARG A 34 1.11 4.54 5.76
CA ARG A 34 0.98 5.99 5.97
C ARG A 34 0.28 6.29 7.28
N LYS A 35 0.83 7.22 8.05
CA LYS A 35 0.14 7.80 9.20
C LYS A 35 -1.17 8.47 8.76
N LEU A 36 -2.27 8.11 9.41
CA LEU A 36 -3.56 8.75 9.17
C LEU A 36 -3.54 10.19 9.68
N ASN A 37 -4.03 11.08 8.85
CA ASN A 37 -4.37 12.44 9.24
C ASN A 37 -5.77 12.44 9.84
N ALA A 38 -5.88 12.83 11.12
CA ALA A 38 -7.13 12.84 11.87
C ALA A 38 -8.17 13.86 11.36
N VAL A 39 -7.74 14.92 10.66
CA VAL A 39 -8.65 15.95 10.14
C VAL A 39 -9.16 15.67 8.72
N ARG A 40 -8.78 14.52 8.13
CA ARG A 40 -9.21 14.11 6.79
C ARG A 40 -10.04 12.82 6.84
N PRO A 41 -11.03 12.65 5.95
CA PRO A 41 -11.77 11.40 5.85
C PRO A 41 -10.84 10.19 5.56
N VAL A 42 -11.02 9.09 6.30
CA VAL A 42 -10.19 7.88 6.15
C VAL A 42 -10.31 7.30 4.74
N ARG A 43 -11.52 7.29 4.17
CA ARG A 43 -11.80 6.75 2.83
C ARG A 43 -11.00 7.44 1.72
N GLU A 44 -10.83 8.76 1.82
CA GLU A 44 -10.03 9.51 0.83
C GLU A 44 -8.54 9.19 0.96
N GLN A 45 -8.05 9.11 2.19
CA GLN A 45 -6.66 8.76 2.46
C GLN A 45 -6.35 7.33 1.99
N GLN A 46 -7.30 6.41 2.15
CA GLN A 46 -7.21 5.04 1.65
C GLN A 46 -7.16 4.98 0.13
N LYS A 47 -8.08 5.68 -0.56
CA LYS A 47 -8.07 5.76 -2.02
C LYS A 47 -6.73 6.30 -2.53
N GLN A 48 -6.26 7.40 -1.94
CA GLN A 48 -4.99 8.02 -2.31
C GLN A 48 -3.80 7.09 -2.08
N LEU A 49 -3.74 6.39 -0.95
CA LEU A 49 -2.67 5.44 -0.66
C LEU A 49 -2.70 4.25 -1.62
N HIS A 50 -3.89 3.77 -1.98
CA HIS A 50 -4.09 2.68 -2.92
C HIS A 50 -3.60 3.02 -4.33
N ASP A 51 -3.91 4.23 -4.82
CA ASP A 51 -3.43 4.68 -6.13
C ASP A 51 -1.89 4.77 -6.17
N ILE A 52 -1.28 5.27 -5.10
CA ILE A 52 0.18 5.33 -4.95
C ILE A 52 0.78 3.92 -4.90
N PHE A 53 0.19 3.03 -4.11
CA PHE A 53 0.68 1.67 -3.93
C PHE A 53 0.72 0.91 -5.25
N ARG A 54 -0.36 0.97 -6.03
CA ARG A 54 -0.44 0.33 -7.35
C ARG A 54 0.66 0.81 -8.30
N VAL A 55 0.94 2.11 -8.33
CA VAL A 55 2.01 2.67 -9.18
C VAL A 55 3.39 2.23 -8.68
N ALA A 56 3.61 2.22 -7.36
CA ALA A 56 4.88 1.79 -6.76
C ALA A 56 5.17 0.31 -7.05
N VAL A 57 4.18 -0.57 -6.87
CA VAL A 57 4.30 -2.01 -7.15
C VAL A 57 4.59 -2.25 -8.63
N ALA A 58 3.84 -1.61 -9.54
CA ALA A 58 4.06 -1.77 -10.98
C ALA A 58 5.47 -1.34 -11.41
N ARG A 59 6.02 -0.29 -10.79
CA ARG A 59 7.39 0.17 -11.07
C ARG A 59 8.46 -0.76 -10.50
N ALA A 60 8.24 -1.29 -9.30
CA ALA A 60 9.17 -2.24 -8.69
C ALA A 60 9.26 -3.53 -9.53
N GLN A 61 8.11 -4.09 -9.92
CA GLN A 61 8.05 -5.28 -10.76
C GLN A 61 8.75 -5.09 -12.12
N ALA A 62 8.54 -3.94 -12.77
CA ALA A 62 9.23 -3.63 -14.03
C ALA A 62 10.76 -3.49 -13.88
N GLY A 63 11.24 -3.07 -12.70
CA GLY A 63 12.66 -2.99 -12.39
C GLY A 63 13.28 -4.35 -12.08
N ASP A 64 12.56 -5.22 -11.37
CA ASP A 64 13.00 -6.58 -11.06
C ASP A 64 13.08 -7.45 -12.33
N ASP A 65 12.14 -7.31 -13.26
CA ASP A 65 12.16 -8.00 -14.55
C ASP A 65 13.39 -7.59 -15.41
N ALA A 66 13.84 -6.33 -15.30
CA ALA A 66 15.00 -5.83 -16.02
C ALA A 66 16.34 -6.31 -15.43
N ALA A 67 16.36 -6.77 -14.18
CA ALA A 67 17.56 -7.27 -13.50
C ALA A 67 17.83 -8.77 -13.76
N VAL A 68 16.93 -9.46 -14.47
CA VAL A 68 16.98 -10.91 -14.75
C VAL A 68 17.32 -11.21 -16.23
N THR A 69 17.79 -10.22 -17.00
CA THR A 69 18.25 -10.39 -18.40
C THR A 69 19.73 -10.08 -18.54
#